data_AF-A0A5E7YKS7-F1
#
_entry.id   AF-A0A5E7YKS7-F1
#
_cell.length_a   1.000
_cell.length_b   1.000
_cell.length_c   1.000
_cell.angle_alpha   90.00
_cell.angle_beta   90.00
_cell.angle_gamma   90.00
#
_symmetry.space_group_name_H-M   'P 1'
#
loop_
_entity.id
_entity.type
_entity.pdbx_description
1 polymer ?
#
loop_
_entity_poly.entity_id
_entity_poly.type
_entity_poly.pdbx_seq_one_letter_code
_entity_poly.pdbx_strand_id
1 'polypeptide(L)'
;MTEALSLFHTEEKSLNEFKEMVKSDAISKRSLVRFIDNYDDLITQSKVITRVSDRLQSKLNKANEQIAAQNATISDNNKLLHNTIEQLVKAKVSKKASTIILTAAVVLFVAEEVLLEEAINSYVDIPYIGLIVKLCIALTLKAFESTIEKFFMRREHSKIVEEGLWEELEVSSPHSPGLITSEAVPR
;
A
#
# COMPACT_ATOMS: atom_id res chain seq x y z
N MET A 1 -23.44 8.37 24.79
CA MET A 1 -24.31 9.41 24.18
C MET A 1 -25.74 9.35 24.72
N THR A 2 -26.25 8.16 25.04
CA THR A 2 -27.55 7.92 25.69
C THR A 2 -27.68 8.49 27.12
N GLU A 3 -26.63 8.45 27.95
CA GLU A 3 -26.67 9.03 29.31
C GLU A 3 -26.82 10.56 29.36
N ALA A 4 -26.19 11.27 28.42
CA ALA A 4 -26.29 12.73 28.34
C ALA A 4 -27.73 13.15 28.02
N LEU A 5 -28.41 12.40 27.12
CA LEU A 5 -29.78 12.67 26.73
C LEU A 5 -30.77 12.47 27.89
N SER A 6 -30.58 11.42 28.70
CA SER A 6 -31.41 11.16 29.89
C SER A 6 -31.20 12.18 31.01
N LEU A 7 -29.98 12.72 31.14
CA LEU A 7 -29.67 13.82 32.08
C LEU A 7 -30.41 15.11 31.70
N PHE A 8 -30.41 15.47 30.42
CA PHE A 8 -31.13 16.66 29.94
C PHE A 8 -32.64 16.58 30.19
N HIS A 9 -33.27 15.43 29.96
CA HIS A 9 -34.71 15.28 30.21
C HIS A 9 -35.07 15.27 31.70
N THR A 10 -34.20 14.73 32.55
CA THR A 10 -34.43 14.74 34.00
C THR A 10 -34.35 16.16 34.55
N GLU A 11 -33.46 16.99 34.00
CA GLU A 11 -33.33 18.40 34.40
C GLU A 11 -34.36 19.33 33.79
N GLU A 12 -34.81 19.07 32.55
CA GLU A 12 -35.95 19.79 31.96
C GLU A 12 -37.20 19.65 32.82
N LYS A 13 -37.36 18.49 33.47
CA LYS A 13 -38.42 18.23 34.45
C LYS A 13 -38.20 19.00 35.76
N SER A 14 -36.99 19.02 36.32
CA SER A 14 -36.68 19.77 37.55
C SER A 14 -36.87 21.28 37.36
N LEU A 15 -36.48 21.81 36.20
CA LEU A 15 -36.66 23.21 35.82
C LEU A 15 -38.14 23.58 35.69
N ASN A 16 -38.95 22.70 35.07
CA ASN A 16 -40.39 22.92 34.98
C ASN A 16 -41.08 22.84 36.35
N GLU A 17 -40.69 21.91 37.21
CA GLU A 17 -41.20 21.83 38.59
C GLU A 17 -40.85 23.09 39.40
N PHE A 18 -39.63 23.62 39.25
CA PHE A 18 -39.24 24.87 39.89
C PHE A 18 -40.00 26.08 39.33
N LYS A 19 -40.22 26.13 38.02
CA LYS A 19 -41.00 27.18 37.34
C LYS A 19 -42.47 27.19 37.80
N GLU A 20 -43.06 26.02 38.05
CA GLU A 20 -44.39 25.90 38.63
C GLU A 20 -44.44 26.33 40.11
N MET A 21 -43.41 26.02 40.92
CA MET A 21 -43.31 26.51 42.32
C MET A 21 -43.12 28.04 42.41
N VAL A 22 -42.43 28.64 41.45
CA VAL A 22 -42.25 30.10 41.37
C VAL A 22 -43.56 30.80 40.99
N LYS A 23 -44.37 30.20 40.10
CA LYS A 23 -45.69 30.74 39.74
C LYS A 23 -46.71 30.66 40.88
N SER A 24 -46.55 29.72 41.80
CA SER A 24 -47.47 29.52 42.93
C SER A 24 -47.11 30.34 44.18
N ASP A 25 -46.17 31.29 44.09
CA ASP A 25 -45.68 32.19 45.16
C ASP A 25 -45.18 31.46 46.44
N ALA A 26 -44.92 30.15 46.35
CA ALA A 26 -44.53 29.28 47.45
C ALA A 26 -43.01 29.06 47.53
N ILE A 27 -42.23 30.12 47.27
CA ILE A 27 -40.77 30.00 47.18
C ILE A 27 -40.17 29.96 48.58
N SER A 28 -39.94 28.75 49.09
CA SER A 28 -39.10 28.55 50.26
C SER A 28 -37.63 28.76 49.90
N LYS A 29 -36.90 29.53 50.74
CA LYS A 29 -35.44 29.76 50.64
C LYS A 29 -34.65 28.44 50.49
N ARG A 30 -35.16 27.35 51.06
CA ARG A 30 -34.57 26.00 50.97
C ARG A 30 -34.67 25.39 49.57
N SER A 31 -35.76 25.62 48.84
CA SER A 31 -35.94 25.13 47.47
C SER A 31 -35.06 25.89 46.48
N LEU A 32 -34.86 27.20 46.71
CA LEU A 32 -33.94 28.01 45.92
C LEU A 32 -32.48 27.54 46.07
N VAL A 33 -32.04 27.24 47.29
CA VAL A 33 -30.68 26.74 47.53
C VAL A 33 -30.44 25.39 46.85
N ARG A 34 -31.39 24.44 46.95
CA ARG A 34 -31.26 23.15 46.25
C ARG A 34 -31.17 23.30 44.73
N PHE A 35 -31.93 24.23 44.16
CA PHE A 35 -31.88 24.50 42.73
C PHE A 35 -30.52 25.07 42.30
N ILE A 36 -29.95 25.99 43.10
CA ILE A 36 -28.62 26.54 42.85
C ILE A 36 -27.55 25.44 42.95
N ASP A 37 -27.61 24.58 43.96
CA ASP A 37 -26.67 23.46 44.13
C ASP A 37 -26.73 22.49 42.94
N ASN A 38 -27.93 22.11 42.48
CA ASN A 38 -28.11 21.25 41.32
C ASN A 38 -27.57 21.88 40.02
N TYR A 39 -27.76 23.19 39.84
CA TYR A 39 -27.21 23.91 38.68
C TYR A 39 -25.69 24.01 38.72
N ASP A 40 -25.08 24.18 39.90
CA ASP A 40 -23.62 24.20 40.06
C ASP A 40 -23.00 22.83 39.73
N ASP A 41 -23.66 21.74 40.15
CA ASP A 41 -23.30 20.38 39.77
C ASP A 41 -23.41 20.17 38.25
N LEU A 42 -24.48 20.64 37.61
CA LEU A 42 -24.65 20.56 36.16
C LEU A 42 -23.57 21.33 35.40
N ILE A 43 -23.24 22.54 35.86
CA ILE A 43 -22.15 23.34 35.28
C ILE A 43 -20.82 22.61 35.44
N THR A 44 -20.59 21.98 36.59
CA THR A 44 -19.37 21.20 36.84
C THR A 44 -19.28 19.98 35.93
N GLN A 45 -20.37 19.25 35.73
CA GLN A 45 -20.43 18.11 34.81
C GLN A 45 -20.24 18.55 33.34
N SER A 46 -20.85 19.66 32.93
CA SER A 46 -20.67 20.23 31.59
C SER A 46 -19.20 20.57 31.31
N LYS A 47 -18.50 21.19 32.28
CA LYS A 47 -17.05 21.47 32.17
C LYS A 47 -16.22 20.20 31.98
N VAL A 48 -16.59 19.09 32.63
CA VAL A 48 -15.91 17.80 32.44
C VAL A 48 -16.12 17.29 31.01
N ILE A 49 -17.34 17.35 30.49
CA ILE A 49 -17.66 16.94 29.12
C ILE A 49 -16.87 17.75 28.10
N THR A 50 -16.79 19.08 28.27
CA THR A 50 -15.98 19.94 27.39
C THR A 50 -14.51 19.53 27.41
N ARG A 51 -13.92 19.32 28.60
CA ARG A 51 -12.52 18.86 28.71
C ARG A 51 -12.28 17.50 28.06
N VAL A 52 -13.23 16.58 28.17
CA VAL A 52 -13.14 15.26 27.52
C VAL A 52 -13.24 15.41 26.00
N SER A 53 -14.15 16.25 25.50
CA SER A 53 -14.27 16.55 24.07
C SER A 53 -12.98 17.14 23.50
N ASP A 54 -12.39 18.14 24.17
CA ASP A 54 -11.13 18.76 23.75
C ASP A 54 -9.99 17.74 23.69
N ARG A 55 -9.95 16.82 24.67
CA ARG A 55 -8.98 15.73 24.70
C ARG A 55 -9.20 14.73 23.56
N LEU A 56 -10.45 14.39 23.24
CA LEU A 56 -10.77 13.50 22.12
C LEU A 56 -10.41 14.13 20.78
N GLN A 57 -10.74 15.40 20.58
CA GLN A 57 -10.34 16.14 19.37
C GLN A 57 -8.82 16.21 19.25
N SER A 58 -8.10 16.47 20.34
CA SER A 58 -6.63 16.45 20.34
C SER A 58 -6.06 15.07 19.99
N LYS A 59 -6.62 13.99 20.55
CA LYS A 59 -6.20 12.61 20.21
C LYS A 59 -6.51 12.25 18.76
N LEU A 60 -7.67 12.65 18.26
CA LEU A 60 -8.08 12.43 16.88
C LEU A 60 -7.13 13.13 15.91
N ASN A 61 -6.81 14.40 16.18
CA ASN A 61 -5.86 15.15 15.36
C ASN A 61 -4.47 14.52 15.36
N LYS A 62 -3.96 14.10 16.53
CA LYS A 62 -2.67 13.40 16.64
C LYS A 62 -2.67 12.06 15.90
N ALA A 63 -3.75 11.28 16.02
CA ALA A 63 -3.87 10.02 15.30
C ALA A 63 -3.90 10.24 13.78
N ASN A 64 -4.63 11.26 13.32
CA ASN A 64 -4.69 11.60 11.90
C ASN A 64 -3.32 12.06 11.36
N GLU A 65 -2.59 12.86 12.14
CA GLU A 65 -1.22 13.27 11.80
C GLU A 65 -0.26 12.07 11.73
N GLN A 66 -0.36 11.14 12.69
CA GLN A 66 0.42 9.90 12.66
C GLN A 66 0.09 9.02 11.46
N ILE A 67 -1.19 8.87 11.11
CA ILE A 67 -1.64 8.12 9.93
C ILE A 67 -1.09 8.78 8.67
N ALA A 68 -1.16 10.11 8.56
CA ALA A 68 -0.60 10.82 7.41
C ALA A 68 0.91 10.60 7.27
N ALA A 69 1.66 10.67 8.38
CA ALA A 69 3.09 10.42 8.40
C ALA A 69 3.44 8.96 8.03
N GLN A 70 2.68 8.00 8.54
CA GLN A 70 2.84 6.58 8.20
C GLN A 70 2.52 6.32 6.73
N ASN A 71 1.45 6.91 6.19
CA ASN A 71 1.09 6.79 4.78
C ASN A 71 2.16 7.38 3.86
N ALA A 72 2.76 8.51 4.22
CA ALA A 72 3.89 9.08 3.48
C ALA A 72 5.09 8.11 3.47
N THR A 73 5.42 7.54 4.64
CA THR A 73 6.52 6.55 4.78
C THR A 73 6.26 5.29 3.96
N ILE A 74 5.04 4.74 3.99
CA ILE A 74 4.64 3.57 3.20
C ILE A 74 4.74 3.89 1.71
N SER A 75 4.28 5.06 1.27
CA SER A 75 4.36 5.50 -0.12
C SER A 75 5.80 5.58 -0.62
N ASP A 76 6.71 6.14 0.18
CA ASP A 76 8.11 6.24 -0.18
C ASP A 76 8.82 4.87 -0.18
N ASN A 77 8.52 4.01 0.80
CA ASN A 77 9.02 2.64 0.82
C ASN A 77 8.53 1.83 -0.38
N ASN A 78 7.27 1.98 -0.79
CA ASN A 78 6.72 1.32 -1.98
C ASN A 78 7.44 1.75 -3.25
N LYS A 79 7.76 3.04 -3.41
CA LYS A 79 8.56 3.53 -4.55
C LYS A 79 9.97 2.92 -4.53
N LEU A 80 10.61 2.84 -3.36
CA LEU A 80 11.95 2.27 -3.22
C LEU A 80 11.96 0.78 -3.54
N LEU A 81 10.97 0.03 -3.05
CA LEU A 81 10.79 -1.39 -3.35
C LEU A 81 10.56 -1.60 -4.84
N HIS A 82 9.68 -0.82 -5.47
CA HIS A 82 9.45 -0.88 -6.91
C HIS A 82 10.73 -0.64 -7.71
N ASN A 83 11.48 0.42 -7.39
CA ASN A 83 12.76 0.72 -8.03
C ASN A 83 13.79 -0.40 -7.83
N THR A 84 13.84 -0.98 -6.64
CA THR A 84 14.78 -2.07 -6.32
C THR A 84 14.43 -3.34 -7.09
N ILE A 85 13.14 -3.67 -7.17
CA ILE A 85 12.63 -4.78 -7.99
C ILE A 85 13.01 -4.53 -9.45
N GLU A 86 12.70 -3.37 -10.01
CA GLU A 86 13.06 -3.03 -11.40
C GLU A 86 14.57 -3.19 -11.66
N GLN A 87 15.43 -2.74 -10.73
CA GLN A 87 16.88 -2.89 -10.84
C GLN A 87 17.33 -4.35 -10.79
N LEU A 88 16.78 -5.15 -9.87
CA LEU A 88 17.10 -6.58 -9.77
C LEU A 88 16.64 -7.35 -11.01
N VAL A 89 15.42 -7.07 -11.50
CA VAL A 89 14.91 -7.65 -12.75
C VAL A 89 15.80 -7.26 -13.91
N LYS A 90 16.12 -5.96 -14.05
CA LYS A 90 16.98 -5.47 -15.10
C LYS A 90 18.35 -6.14 -15.09
N ALA A 91 18.98 -6.27 -13.93
CA ALA A 91 20.28 -6.91 -13.80
C ALA A 91 20.23 -8.42 -14.15
N LYS A 92 19.18 -9.12 -13.73
CA LYS A 92 19.00 -10.57 -13.98
C LYS A 92 18.68 -10.85 -15.45
N VAL A 93 17.75 -10.08 -16.03
CA VAL A 93 17.38 -10.14 -17.45
C VAL A 93 18.57 -9.78 -18.33
N SER A 94 19.27 -8.68 -18.03
CA SER A 94 20.41 -8.22 -18.83
C SER A 94 21.50 -9.29 -18.90
N LYS A 95 21.83 -9.96 -17.78
CA LYS A 95 22.81 -11.06 -17.77
C LYS A 95 22.37 -12.26 -18.62
N LYS A 96 21.11 -12.70 -18.50
CA LYS A 96 20.58 -13.83 -19.27
C LYS A 96 20.47 -13.51 -20.76
N ALA A 97 19.90 -12.36 -21.09
CA ALA A 97 19.72 -11.90 -22.47
C ALA A 97 21.09 -11.77 -23.16
N SER A 98 22.05 -11.12 -22.50
CA SER A 98 23.41 -10.96 -23.02
C SER A 98 24.07 -12.31 -23.31
N THR A 99 23.91 -13.31 -22.43
CA THR A 99 24.47 -14.65 -22.65
C THR A 99 23.85 -15.35 -23.86
N ILE A 100 22.53 -15.27 -24.03
CA ILE A 100 21.83 -15.88 -25.17
C ILE A 100 22.24 -15.17 -26.47
N ILE A 101 22.31 -13.85 -26.47
CA ILE A 101 22.67 -13.04 -27.63
C ILE A 101 24.13 -13.31 -28.02
N LEU A 102 25.05 -13.37 -27.05
CA LEU A 102 26.44 -13.74 -27.29
C LEU A 102 26.55 -15.13 -27.93
N THR A 103 25.81 -16.11 -27.39
CA THR A 103 25.81 -17.47 -27.93
C THR A 103 25.26 -17.50 -29.36
N ALA A 104 24.16 -16.81 -29.60
CA ALA A 104 23.57 -16.68 -30.94
C ALA A 104 24.52 -15.98 -31.92
N ALA A 105 25.21 -14.92 -31.48
CA ALA A 105 26.20 -14.20 -32.28
C ALA A 105 27.35 -15.11 -32.72
N VAL A 106 27.87 -15.94 -31.82
CA VAL A 106 28.94 -16.91 -32.14
C VAL A 106 28.46 -17.94 -33.16
N VAL A 107 27.27 -18.52 -32.96
CA VAL A 107 26.70 -19.51 -33.91
C VAL A 107 26.48 -18.88 -35.29
N LEU A 108 25.94 -17.66 -35.32
CA LEU A 108 25.65 -16.95 -36.55
C LEU A 108 26.94 -16.55 -37.28
N PHE A 109 27.97 -16.12 -36.55
CA PHE A 109 29.29 -15.83 -37.11
C PHE A 109 29.94 -17.05 -37.77
N VAL A 110 29.87 -18.22 -37.12
CA VAL A 110 30.39 -19.48 -37.70
C VAL A 110 29.58 -19.90 -38.93
N ALA A 111 28.25 -19.76 -38.89
CA ALA A 111 27.40 -20.07 -40.04
C ALA A 111 27.67 -19.14 -41.23
N GLU A 112 27.94 -17.86 -40.97
CA GLU A 112 28.34 -16.89 -42.00
C GLU A 112 29.66 -17.25 -42.65
N GLU A 113 30.68 -17.61 -41.87
CA GLU A 113 32.00 -17.98 -42.39
C GLU A 113 31.90 -19.19 -43.34
N VAL A 114 31.04 -20.16 -43.03
CA VAL A 114 30.91 -21.40 -43.82
C VAL A 114 30.00 -21.25 -45.04
N LEU A 115 28.89 -20.51 -44.94
CA LEU A 115 27.88 -20.44 -46.01
C LEU A 115 28.03 -19.20 -46.89
N LEU A 116 28.33 -18.05 -46.28
CA LEU A 116 28.22 -16.74 -46.92
C LEU A 116 29.50 -16.40 -47.69
N GLU A 117 30.65 -16.84 -47.20
CA GLU A 117 31.94 -16.66 -47.88
C GLU A 117 32.03 -17.43 -49.20
N GLU A 118 31.56 -18.68 -49.22
CA GLU A 118 31.48 -19.51 -50.44
C GLU A 118 30.52 -18.88 -51.48
N ALA A 119 29.37 -18.40 -51.02
CA ALA A 119 28.36 -17.77 -51.89
C ALA A 119 28.85 -16.44 -52.50
N ILE A 120 29.57 -15.62 -51.71
CA ILE A 120 30.10 -14.34 -52.18
C ILE A 120 31.26 -14.56 -53.17
N ASN A 121 32.21 -15.46 -52.86
CA ASN A 121 33.36 -15.74 -53.73
C ASN A 121 32.93 -16.31 -55.09
N SER A 122 31.79 -17.01 -55.16
CA SER A 122 31.23 -17.54 -56.41
C SER A 122 30.62 -16.46 -57.32
N TYR A 123 30.16 -15.32 -56.77
CA TYR A 123 29.41 -14.29 -57.51
C TYR A 123 30.13 -12.95 -57.68
N VAL A 124 31.00 -12.55 -56.76
CA VAL A 124 31.60 -11.21 -56.74
C VAL A 124 33.07 -11.29 -56.31
N ASP A 125 33.97 -11.07 -57.27
CA ASP A 125 35.43 -11.09 -57.06
C ASP A 125 35.97 -9.74 -56.55
N ILE A 126 35.30 -9.17 -55.54
CA ILE A 126 35.69 -7.89 -54.93
C ILE A 126 36.13 -8.14 -53.48
N PRO A 127 37.40 -7.89 -53.13
CA PRO A 127 37.99 -8.31 -51.85
C PRO A 127 37.41 -7.62 -50.61
N TYR A 128 36.62 -6.54 -50.78
CA TYR A 128 36.06 -5.75 -49.67
C TYR A 128 34.57 -6.00 -49.41
N ILE A 129 33.86 -6.71 -50.29
CA ILE A 129 32.40 -6.83 -50.20
C ILE A 129 31.97 -7.68 -48.99
N GLY A 130 32.73 -8.74 -48.68
CA GLY A 130 32.48 -9.61 -47.52
C GLY A 130 32.59 -8.86 -46.19
N LEU A 131 33.50 -7.89 -46.09
CA LEU A 131 33.67 -7.09 -44.87
C LEU A 131 32.49 -6.15 -44.64
N ILE A 132 31.95 -5.54 -45.70
CA ILE A 132 30.75 -4.69 -45.63
C ILE A 132 29.52 -5.52 -45.21
N VAL A 133 29.36 -6.73 -45.75
CA VAL A 133 28.26 -7.62 -45.38
C VAL A 133 28.35 -8.02 -43.91
N LYS A 134 29.53 -8.45 -43.43
CA LYS A 134 29.75 -8.77 -42.01
C LYS A 134 29.44 -7.56 -41.10
N LEU A 135 29.81 -6.36 -41.51
CA LEU A 135 29.49 -5.12 -40.77
C LEU A 135 27.98 -4.85 -40.72
N CYS A 136 27.27 -4.99 -41.84
CA CYS A 136 25.82 -4.82 -41.90
C CYS A 136 25.08 -5.82 -41.01
N ILE A 137 25.54 -7.06 -40.95
CA ILE A 137 24.92 -8.09 -40.12
C ILE A 137 25.22 -7.83 -38.64
N ALA A 138 26.45 -7.45 -38.28
CA ALA A 138 26.79 -7.05 -36.92
C ALA A 138 25.96 -5.86 -36.41
N LEU A 139 25.73 -4.85 -37.26
CA LEU A 139 24.86 -3.70 -36.95
C LEU A 139 23.40 -4.14 -36.73
N THR A 140 22.91 -5.05 -37.57
CA THR A 140 21.55 -5.59 -37.45
C THR A 140 21.40 -6.38 -36.15
N LEU A 141 22.37 -7.22 -35.81
CA LEU A 141 22.37 -8.01 -34.58
C LEU A 141 22.28 -7.13 -33.32
N LYS A 142 22.99 -6.00 -33.31
CA LYS A 142 22.96 -5.01 -32.23
C LYS A 142 21.58 -4.35 -32.06
N ALA A 143 20.86 -4.10 -33.15
CA ALA A 143 19.48 -3.61 -33.06
C ALA A 143 18.52 -4.67 -32.50
N PHE A 144 18.74 -5.94 -32.85
CA PHE A 144 17.99 -7.07 -32.30
C PHE A 144 18.24 -7.28 -30.81
N GLU A 145 19.47 -7.07 -30.32
CA GLU A 145 19.82 -7.16 -28.89
C GLU A 145 18.91 -6.28 -28.02
N SER A 146 18.76 -5.00 -28.37
CA SER A 146 17.90 -4.08 -27.61
C SER A 146 16.41 -4.49 -27.63
N THR A 147 15.97 -5.14 -28.72
CA THR A 147 14.59 -5.60 -28.87
C THR A 147 14.32 -6.84 -28.02
N ILE A 148 15.26 -7.79 -28.01
CA ILE A 148 15.18 -9.02 -27.20
C ILE A 148 15.25 -8.68 -25.71
N GLU A 149 16.11 -7.74 -25.30
CA GLU A 149 16.18 -7.27 -23.92
C GLU A 149 14.84 -6.70 -23.45
N LYS A 150 14.20 -5.84 -24.25
CA LYS A 150 12.86 -5.30 -23.96
C LYS A 150 11.79 -6.39 -23.86
N PHE A 151 11.85 -7.42 -24.70
CA PHE A 151 10.90 -8.53 -24.67
C PHE A 151 11.07 -9.39 -23.40
N PHE A 152 12.30 -9.71 -23.01
CA PHE A 152 12.57 -10.45 -21.79
C PHE A 152 12.24 -9.65 -20.53
N MET A 153 12.49 -8.34 -20.52
CA MET A 153 12.11 -7.45 -19.40
C MET A 153 10.60 -7.52 -19.13
N ARG A 154 9.77 -7.44 -20.18
CA ARG A 154 8.32 -7.56 -20.03
C ARG A 154 7.91 -8.92 -19.46
N ARG A 155 8.56 -10.00 -19.90
CA ARG A 155 8.21 -11.36 -19.48
C ARG A 155 8.66 -11.68 -18.04
N GLU A 156 9.87 -11.30 -17.63
CA GLU A 156 10.32 -11.51 -16.26
C GLU A 156 9.62 -10.57 -15.27
N HIS A 157 9.29 -9.33 -15.68
CA HIS A 157 8.49 -8.42 -14.84
C HIS A 157 7.10 -9.00 -14.55
N SER A 158 6.39 -9.53 -15.56
CA SER A 158 5.09 -10.18 -15.33
C SER A 158 5.18 -11.37 -14.38
N LYS A 159 6.24 -12.19 -14.46
CA LYS A 159 6.42 -13.34 -13.58
C LYS A 159 6.68 -12.96 -12.13
N ILE A 160 7.49 -11.92 -11.89
CA ILE A 160 7.82 -11.48 -10.53
C ILE A 160 6.64 -10.77 -9.88
N VAL A 161 5.85 -10.03 -10.67
CA VAL A 161 4.57 -9.47 -10.21
C VAL A 161 3.57 -10.57 -9.87
N GLU A 162 3.49 -11.62 -10.69
CA GLU A 162 2.61 -12.77 -10.46
C GLU A 162 3.05 -13.60 -9.24
N GLU A 163 4.33 -13.95 -9.10
CA GLU A 163 4.88 -14.63 -7.91
C GLU A 163 4.71 -13.81 -6.63
N GLY A 164 4.92 -12.49 -6.67
CA GLY A 164 4.68 -11.61 -5.52
C GLY A 164 3.20 -11.52 -5.11
N LEU A 165 2.28 -11.60 -6.08
CA LEU A 165 0.83 -11.65 -5.83
C LEU A 165 0.39 -12.94 -5.13
N TRP A 166 1.02 -14.07 -5.45
CA TRP A 166 0.74 -15.35 -4.78
C TRP A 166 1.26 -15.35 -3.33
N GLU A 167 2.42 -14.76 -3.08
CA GLU A 167 3.01 -14.66 -1.74
C GLU A 167 2.19 -13.71 -0.83
N GLU A 168 1.66 -12.61 -1.37
CA GLU A 168 0.79 -11.69 -0.63
C GLU A 168 -0.59 -12.31 -0.32
N LEU A 169 -1.13 -13.12 -1.24
CA LEU A 169 -2.36 -13.91 -1.01
C LEU A 169 -2.16 -15.01 0.04
N GLU A 170 -0.99 -15.66 0.07
CA GLU A 170 -0.66 -16.71 1.03
C GLU A 170 -0.47 -16.17 2.45
N VAL A 171 0.09 -14.96 2.61
CA VAL A 171 0.20 -14.26 3.90
C VAL A 171 -1.16 -13.74 4.40
N SER A 172 -2.11 -13.44 3.50
CA SER A 172 -3.46 -12.98 3.86
C SER A 172 -4.43 -14.11 4.27
N SER A 173 -4.05 -15.38 4.04
CA SER A 173 -4.88 -16.53 4.41
C SER A 173 -4.72 -16.79 5.91
N PRO A 174 -5.79 -16.66 6.73
CA PRO A 174 -5.68 -16.87 8.17
C PRO A 174 -5.37 -18.33 8.41
N HIS A 175 -4.13 -18.60 8.81
CA HIS A 175 -3.75 -19.85 9.45
C HIS A 175 -4.59 -19.97 10.73
N SER A 176 -5.74 -20.64 10.61
CA SER A 176 -6.58 -20.94 11.74
C SER A 176 -5.82 -21.91 12.65
N PRO A 177 -5.66 -21.55 13.93
CA PRO A 177 -4.70 -22.15 14.83
C PRO A 177 -5.20 -23.49 15.36
N GLY A 178 -4.25 -24.31 15.79
CA GLY A 178 -4.35 -25.11 17.00
C GLY A 178 -5.69 -25.82 17.24
N LEU A 179 -5.70 -27.10 16.93
CA LEU A 179 -6.44 -28.12 17.67
C LEU A 179 -6.37 -27.83 19.18
N ILE A 180 -7.41 -27.21 19.74
CA ILE A 180 -7.74 -27.37 21.14
C ILE A 180 -8.81 -28.44 21.20
N THR A 181 -8.35 -29.62 21.57
CA THR A 181 -9.12 -30.70 22.15
C THR A 181 -10.05 -30.14 23.22
N SER A 182 -11.36 -30.26 23.04
CA SER A 182 -12.27 -30.39 24.17
C SER A 182 -12.99 -31.71 24.00
N GLU A 183 -12.44 -32.73 24.64
CA GLU A 183 -13.14 -33.94 25.00
C GLU A 183 -14.51 -33.60 25.58
N ALA A 184 -15.47 -34.43 25.19
CA ALA A 184 -16.74 -34.61 25.85
C ALA A 184 -16.53 -35.04 27.31
N VAL A 185 -17.35 -34.53 28.24
CA VAL A 185 -17.92 -35.32 29.35
C VAL A 185 -19.30 -34.73 29.69
N PRO A 186 -20.32 -35.56 30.04
CA PRO A 186 -21.73 -35.26 29.85
C PRO A 186 -22.51 -34.95 31.14
N ARG A 187 -23.74 -34.46 30.91
CA ARG A 187 -24.91 -34.27 31.80
C ARG A 187 -24.88 -33.10 32.77
#